data_AF-A0A962RT28-F1
#
_entry.id   AF-A0A962RT28-F1
#
_cell.length_a   1.000
_cell.length_b   1.000
_cell.length_c   1.000
_cell.angle_alpha   90.00
_cell.angle_beta   90.00
_cell.angle_gamma   90.00
#
_symmetry.space_group_name_H-M   'P 1'
#
loop_
_entity.id
_entity.type
_entity.pdbx_description
1 polymer ?
#
loop_
_entity_poly.entity_id
_entity_poly.type
_entity_poly.pdbx_seq_one_letter_code
_entity_poly.pdbx_strand_id
1 'polypeptide(L)'
;LHTADHLVAWLLEELPAGTALVIVADHGQVETGDNVIEPHKQVLANTSVQSGEGRFRWLHARPGRAGALYESARLHHDAHAWVRTRDEVLDEQWFGPKVSEELAVRLGDVCLVAKGTVAFHDPADTGPFRLIGRHGSLTAAEMLVPLLVGLAR
;
A
#
# COMPACT_ATOMS: atom_id res chain seq x y z
N LEU A 1 15.12 2.15 16.07
CA LEU A 1 16.01 1.11 15.50
C LEU A 1 16.96 0.49 16.53
N HIS A 2 17.60 1.26 17.44
CA HIS A 2 18.50 0.70 18.46
C HIS A 2 17.91 -0.45 19.30
N THR A 3 16.62 -0.37 19.68
CA THR A 3 15.97 -1.47 20.41
C THR A 3 15.90 -2.75 19.59
N ALA A 4 15.59 -2.67 18.29
CA ALA A 4 15.54 -3.83 17.42
C ALA A 4 16.94 -4.43 17.23
N ASP A 5 17.95 -3.58 17.08
CA ASP A 5 19.35 -4.00 16.99
C ASP A 5 19.81 -4.77 18.24
N HIS A 6 19.51 -4.24 19.43
CA HIS A 6 19.80 -4.93 20.70
C HIS A 6 19.04 -6.26 20.83
N LEU A 7 17.79 -6.31 20.40
CA LEU A 7 17.01 -7.57 20.41
C LEU A 7 17.63 -8.61 19.48
N VAL A 8 18.10 -8.20 18.30
CA VAL A 8 18.77 -9.09 17.36
C VAL A 8 20.09 -9.61 17.93
N ALA A 9 20.90 -8.72 18.52
CA ALA A 9 22.15 -9.10 19.17
C ALA A 9 21.91 -10.12 20.29
N TRP A 10 20.94 -9.82 21.17
CA TRP A 10 20.55 -10.71 22.25
C TRP A 10 20.06 -12.08 21.74
N LEU A 11 19.23 -12.11 20.70
CA LEU A 11 18.79 -13.37 20.09
C LEU A 11 19.96 -14.20 19.55
N LEU A 12 20.96 -13.58 18.92
CA LEU A 12 22.13 -14.29 18.41
C LEU A 12 23.00 -14.90 19.53
N GLU A 13 23.01 -14.29 20.72
CA GLU A 13 23.74 -14.78 21.90
C GLU A 13 23.01 -15.94 22.60
N GLU A 14 21.68 -15.91 22.62
CA GLU A 14 20.86 -16.92 23.33
C GLU A 14 20.50 -18.14 22.48
N LEU A 15 20.51 -18.01 21.14
CA LEU A 15 20.19 -19.11 20.25
C LEU A 15 21.28 -20.20 20.29
N PRO A 16 20.93 -21.49 20.17
CA PRO A 16 21.92 -22.56 20.10
C PRO A 16 22.91 -22.36 18.95
N ALA A 17 24.18 -22.65 19.20
CA ALA A 17 25.23 -22.58 18.20
C ALA A 17 24.85 -23.35 16.91
N GLY A 18 25.07 -22.73 15.76
CA GLY A 18 24.68 -23.26 14.45
C GLY A 18 23.25 -22.91 14.00
N THR A 19 22.48 -22.18 14.82
CA THR A 19 21.15 -21.69 14.42
C THR A 19 21.25 -20.49 13.49
N ALA A 20 20.58 -20.54 12.34
CA ALA A 20 20.42 -19.38 11.46
C ALA A 20 19.26 -18.49 11.92
N LEU A 21 19.53 -17.20 12.14
CA LEU A 21 18.53 -16.17 12.40
C LEU A 21 18.32 -15.36 11.12
N VAL A 22 17.10 -15.38 10.57
CA VAL A 22 16.70 -14.60 9.39
C VAL A 22 15.77 -13.48 9.82
N ILE A 23 16.11 -12.24 9.48
CA ILE A 23 15.37 -11.04 9.85
C ILE A 23 14.87 -10.35 8.59
N VAL A 24 13.57 -10.10 8.55
CA VAL A 24 12.85 -9.47 7.44
C VAL A 24 11.84 -8.46 7.97
N ALA A 25 11.25 -7.69 7.06
CA ALA A 25 10.05 -6.90 7.30
C ALA A 25 9.00 -7.21 6.22
N ASP A 26 7.75 -6.88 6.50
CA ASP A 26 6.63 -6.95 5.55
C ASP A 26 6.63 -5.76 4.59
N HIS A 27 6.91 -4.56 5.10
CA HIS A 27 7.03 -3.34 4.32
C HIS A 27 7.93 -2.30 5.01
N GLY A 28 8.33 -1.29 4.25
CA GLY A 28 8.88 -0.05 4.77
C GLY A 28 7.79 0.99 5.05
N GLN A 29 8.16 2.27 5.02
CA GLN A 29 7.22 3.38 5.24
C GLN A 29 7.68 4.65 4.54
N VAL A 30 6.74 5.57 4.33
CA VAL A 30 6.99 6.94 3.85
C VAL A 30 6.39 7.93 4.84
N GLU A 31 7.16 8.98 5.16
CA GLU A 31 6.64 10.12 5.91
C GLU A 31 5.76 10.96 4.99
N THR A 32 4.44 10.89 5.20
CA THR A 32 3.46 11.67 4.44
C THR A 32 3.22 13.02 5.10
N GLY A 33 3.38 13.10 6.43
CA GLY A 33 3.04 14.30 7.21
C GLY A 33 1.65 14.80 6.87
N ASP A 34 1.59 16.06 6.42
CA ASP A 34 0.35 16.75 6.07
C ASP A 34 0.00 16.65 4.57
N ASN A 35 0.78 15.90 3.78
CA ASN A 35 0.54 15.69 2.35
C ASN A 35 -0.58 14.67 2.09
N VAL A 36 -1.70 14.83 2.79
CA VAL A 36 -2.90 14.02 2.65
C VAL A 36 -3.93 14.82 1.85
N ILE A 37 -4.26 14.34 0.66
CA ILE A 37 -5.15 15.03 -0.28
C ILE A 37 -6.46 14.28 -0.45
N GLU A 38 -7.55 15.01 -0.63
CA GLU A 38 -8.82 14.39 -1.00
C GLU A 38 -8.80 13.99 -2.49
N PRO A 39 -9.29 12.79 -2.86
CA PRO A 39 -9.49 12.45 -4.26
C PRO A 39 -10.37 13.51 -4.94
N HIS A 40 -9.97 13.95 -6.12
CA HIS A 40 -10.67 15.00 -6.86
C HIS A 40 -12.18 14.73 -7.00
N LYS A 41 -13.00 15.78 -6.86
CA LYS A 41 -14.47 15.69 -6.85
C LYS A 41 -15.09 14.94 -8.05
N GLN A 42 -14.48 15.03 -9.24
CA GLN A 42 -14.96 14.29 -10.42
C GLN A 42 -14.73 12.79 -10.32
N VAL A 43 -13.66 12.37 -9.64
CA VAL A 43 -13.38 10.98 -9.31
C VAL A 43 -14.42 10.48 -8.30
N LEU A 44 -14.60 11.21 -7.20
CA LEU A 44 -15.61 10.88 -6.18
C LEU A 44 -17.05 10.86 -6.74
N ALA A 45 -17.36 11.70 -7.74
CA ALA A 45 -18.64 11.69 -8.46
C ALA A 45 -18.86 10.43 -9.32
N ASN A 46 -17.82 9.65 -9.60
CA ASN A 46 -17.91 8.33 -10.24
C ASN A 46 -17.77 7.16 -9.24
N THR A 47 -17.27 7.40 -8.03
CA THR A 47 -17.04 6.38 -6.98
C THR A 47 -18.26 6.17 -6.08
N SER A 48 -18.67 4.92 -5.90
CA SER A 48 -19.71 4.50 -4.94
C SER A 48 -19.14 4.35 -3.52
N VAL A 49 -18.01 3.66 -3.39
CA VAL A 49 -17.31 3.45 -2.12
C VAL A 49 -15.79 3.36 -2.38
N GLN A 50 -15.02 3.64 -1.34
CA GLN A 50 -13.57 3.50 -1.31
C GLN A 50 -13.19 2.35 -0.37
N SER A 51 -12.09 1.67 -0.67
CA SER A 51 -11.47 0.71 0.27
C SER A 51 -9.95 0.77 0.16
N GLY A 52 -9.25 0.08 1.08
CA GLY A 52 -7.80 0.17 1.20
C GLY A 52 -7.37 1.28 2.16
N GLU A 53 -6.17 1.81 1.99
CA GLU A 53 -5.56 2.78 2.90
C GLU A 53 -5.01 4.00 2.15
N GLY A 54 -4.48 5.00 2.85
CA GLY A 54 -4.13 6.30 2.26
C GLY A 54 -3.14 6.19 1.10
N ARG A 55 -2.23 5.22 1.13
CA ARG A 55 -1.24 5.02 0.07
C ARG A 55 -1.74 4.14 -1.08
N PHE A 56 -2.78 3.33 -0.85
CA PHE A 56 -3.40 2.48 -1.85
C PHE A 56 -4.92 2.50 -1.68
N ARG A 57 -5.60 3.23 -2.56
CA ARG A 57 -7.07 3.27 -2.58
C ARG A 57 -7.63 2.46 -3.72
N TRP A 58 -8.50 1.52 -3.39
CA TRP A 58 -9.47 0.98 -4.35
C TRP A 58 -10.68 1.90 -4.42
N LEU A 59 -11.06 2.26 -5.64
CA LEU A 59 -12.26 3.01 -5.96
C LEU A 59 -13.26 2.05 -6.62
N HIS A 60 -14.41 1.89 -5.99
CA HIS A 60 -15.50 1.09 -6.52
C HIS A 60 -16.42 2.01 -7.30
N ALA A 61 -16.67 1.71 -8.57
CA ALA A 61 -17.44 2.57 -9.44
C ALA A 61 -18.93 2.54 -9.09
N ARG A 62 -19.63 3.63 -9.40
CA ARG A 62 -21.09 3.60 -9.54
C ARG A 62 -21.48 2.71 -10.74
N PRO A 63 -22.69 2.12 -10.77
CA PRO A 63 -23.12 1.25 -11.86
C PRO A 63 -22.91 1.88 -13.24
N GLY A 64 -22.19 1.18 -14.13
CA GLY A 64 -21.88 1.64 -15.50
C GLY A 64 -20.86 2.78 -15.60
N ARG A 65 -20.16 3.14 -14.51
CA ARG A 65 -19.23 4.29 -14.48
C ARG A 65 -17.76 3.92 -14.41
N ALA A 66 -17.37 2.64 -14.48
CA ALA A 66 -15.97 2.21 -14.36
C ALA A 66 -15.03 2.92 -15.36
N GLY A 67 -15.42 3.04 -16.63
CA GLY A 67 -14.65 3.78 -17.63
C GLY A 67 -14.50 5.27 -17.29
N ALA A 68 -15.61 5.94 -16.95
CA ALA A 68 -15.57 7.35 -16.55
C ALA A 68 -14.76 7.58 -15.26
N LEU A 69 -14.80 6.63 -14.32
CA LEU A 69 -13.99 6.63 -13.12
C LEU A 69 -12.50 6.60 -13.48
N TYR A 70 -12.07 5.62 -14.30
CA TYR A 70 -10.69 5.49 -14.74
C TYR A 70 -10.19 6.75 -15.45
N GLU A 71 -10.93 7.25 -16.45
CA GLU A 71 -10.56 8.47 -17.19
C GLU A 71 -10.39 9.68 -16.26
N SER A 72 -11.36 9.89 -15.36
CA SER A 72 -11.28 11.00 -14.40
C SER A 72 -10.14 10.81 -13.39
N ALA A 73 -9.86 9.59 -12.97
CA ALA A 73 -8.77 9.27 -12.05
C ALA A 73 -7.42 9.58 -12.69
N ARG A 74 -7.20 9.14 -13.93
CA ARG A 74 -5.98 9.43 -14.68
C ARG A 74 -5.78 10.91 -14.90
N LEU A 75 -6.82 11.61 -15.37
CA LEU A 75 -6.76 13.05 -15.64
C LEU A 75 -6.30 13.86 -14.43
N HIS A 76 -6.76 13.51 -13.23
CA HIS A 76 -6.51 14.30 -12.02
C HIS A 76 -5.39 13.77 -11.14
N HIS A 77 -5.03 12.49 -11.23
CA HIS A 77 -4.12 11.85 -10.27
C HIS A 77 -2.91 11.14 -10.89
N ASP A 78 -2.73 11.07 -12.21
CA ASP A 78 -1.53 10.42 -12.81
C ASP A 78 -0.21 11.08 -12.33
N ALA A 79 -0.24 12.36 -11.97
CA ALA A 79 0.91 13.06 -11.39
C ALA A 79 1.28 12.58 -9.97
N HIS A 80 0.29 12.11 -9.20
CA HIS A 80 0.43 11.78 -7.79
C HIS A 80 0.26 10.29 -7.49
N ALA A 81 -0.19 9.49 -8.46
CA ALA A 81 -0.44 8.07 -8.30
C ALA A 81 -0.13 7.30 -9.58
N TRP A 82 0.14 6.01 -9.44
CA TRP A 82 -0.10 5.06 -10.51
C TRP A 82 -1.59 4.72 -10.48
N VAL A 83 -2.31 5.15 -11.49
CA VAL A 83 -3.73 4.81 -11.67
C VAL A 83 -3.80 3.55 -12.50
N ARG A 84 -4.48 2.52 -11.98
CA ARG A 84 -4.66 1.24 -12.68
C ARG A 84 -6.09 0.76 -12.54
N THR A 85 -6.60 0.12 -13.58
CA THR A 85 -7.82 -0.68 -13.51
C THR A 85 -7.55 -1.99 -12.77
N ARG A 86 -8.61 -2.63 -12.29
CA ARG A 86 -8.52 -3.99 -11.74
C ARG A 86 -7.84 -4.97 -12.69
N ASP A 87 -8.22 -4.92 -13.97
CA ASP A 87 -7.73 -5.87 -14.96
C ASP A 87 -6.23 -5.66 -15.21
N GLU A 88 -5.76 -4.40 -15.32
CA GLU A 88 -4.33 -4.10 -15.39
C GLU A 88 -3.55 -4.63 -14.17
N VAL A 89 -4.09 -4.46 -12.95
CA VAL A 89 -3.44 -4.96 -11.71
C VAL A 89 -3.32 -6.49 -11.70
N LEU A 90 -4.35 -7.18 -12.19
CA LEU A 90 -4.37 -8.65 -12.28
C LEU A 90 -3.43 -9.16 -13.39
N ASP A 91 -3.44 -8.51 -14.55
CA ASP A 91 -2.59 -8.85 -15.69
C ASP A 91 -1.10 -8.61 -15.38
N GLU A 92 -0.78 -7.53 -14.65
CA GLU A 92 0.56 -7.25 -14.14
C GLU A 92 0.94 -8.10 -12.91
N GLN A 93 0.05 -8.99 -12.44
CA GLN A 93 0.28 -9.95 -11.35
C GLN A 93 0.72 -9.32 -10.02
N TRP A 94 0.18 -8.16 -9.66
CA TRP A 94 0.58 -7.48 -8.42
C TRP A 94 0.31 -8.30 -7.15
N PHE A 95 -0.69 -9.18 -7.19
CA PHE A 95 -1.03 -10.11 -6.10
C PHE A 95 -0.50 -11.53 -6.33
N GLY A 96 0.44 -11.69 -7.28
CA GLY A 96 0.93 -12.96 -7.77
C GLY A 96 0.10 -13.53 -8.93
N PRO A 97 0.53 -14.68 -9.49
CA PRO A 97 -0.03 -15.21 -10.74
C PRO A 97 -1.42 -15.85 -10.60
N LYS A 98 -1.93 -15.99 -9.37
CA LYS A 98 -3.23 -16.60 -9.08
C LYS A 98 -3.96 -15.79 -8.02
N VAL A 99 -5.10 -15.24 -8.38
CA VAL A 99 -6.04 -14.58 -7.48
C VAL A 99 -7.31 -15.42 -7.42
N SER A 100 -7.76 -15.79 -6.23
CA SER A 100 -9.00 -16.54 -6.06
C SER A 100 -10.21 -15.66 -6.40
N GLU A 101 -11.32 -16.29 -6.80
CA GLU A 101 -12.57 -15.56 -7.08
C GLU A 101 -13.06 -14.77 -5.86
N GLU A 102 -12.91 -15.32 -4.65
CA GLU A 102 -13.24 -14.66 -3.38
C GLU A 102 -12.40 -13.38 -3.14
N LEU A 103 -11.14 -13.35 -3.58
CA LEU A 103 -10.32 -12.14 -3.49
C LEU A 103 -10.66 -11.16 -4.60
N ALA A 104 -10.91 -11.65 -5.81
CA ALA A 104 -11.23 -10.83 -6.97
C ALA A 104 -12.49 -9.96 -6.75
N VAL A 105 -13.50 -10.49 -6.05
CA VAL A 105 -14.72 -9.73 -5.71
C VAL A 105 -14.50 -8.61 -4.70
N ARG A 106 -13.36 -8.58 -3.99
CA ARG A 106 -13.01 -7.53 -3.04
C ARG A 106 -12.24 -6.37 -3.68
N LEU A 107 -11.73 -6.55 -4.89
CA LEU A 107 -11.00 -5.53 -5.62
C LEU A 107 -11.96 -4.47 -6.17
N GLY A 108 -11.58 -3.20 -6.01
CA GLY A 108 -12.29 -2.10 -6.67
C GLY A 108 -12.05 -2.10 -8.19
N ASP A 109 -12.72 -1.19 -8.90
CA ASP A 109 -12.60 -1.11 -10.36
C ASP A 109 -11.32 -0.38 -10.80
N VAL A 110 -10.89 0.61 -10.01
CA VAL A 110 -9.69 1.42 -10.26
C VAL A 110 -8.94 1.62 -8.95
N CYS A 111 -7.62 1.47 -8.94
CA CYS A 111 -6.79 1.85 -7.81
C CYS A 111 -6.03 3.17 -8.04
N LEU A 112 -5.89 3.95 -6.96
CA LEU A 112 -4.93 5.04 -6.84
C LEU A 112 -3.81 4.58 -5.93
N VAL A 113 -2.61 4.47 -6.48
CA VAL A 113 -1.42 3.95 -5.78
C VAL A 113 -0.42 5.08 -5.67
N ALA A 114 -0.26 5.64 -4.47
CA ALA A 114 0.36 6.95 -4.29
C ALA A 114 1.86 6.98 -4.60
N LYS A 115 2.30 8.00 -5.34
CA LYS A 115 3.71 8.29 -5.61
C LYS A 115 4.26 9.24 -4.54
N GLY A 116 5.58 9.25 -4.38
CA GLY A 116 6.26 10.18 -3.47
C GLY A 116 5.67 10.10 -2.05
N THR A 117 5.32 11.23 -1.47
CA THR A 117 4.83 11.34 -0.07
C THR A 117 3.32 11.58 0.04
N VAL A 118 2.56 11.49 -1.06
CA VAL A 118 1.11 11.78 -1.06
C VAL A 118 0.31 10.66 -0.38
N ALA A 119 -0.73 10.97 0.37
CA ALA A 119 -1.75 10.00 0.74
C ALA A 119 -3.14 10.51 0.35
N PHE A 120 -4.04 9.61 0.03
CA PHE A 120 -5.42 9.94 -0.31
C PHE A 120 -6.31 9.82 0.93
N HIS A 121 -7.03 10.89 1.25
CA HIS A 121 -8.02 10.92 2.32
C HIS A 121 -9.27 10.13 1.93
N ASP A 122 -9.80 9.36 2.87
CA ASP A 122 -11.17 8.83 2.83
C ASP A 122 -11.88 9.26 4.13
N PRO A 123 -13.03 9.94 4.08
CA PRO A 123 -13.80 10.26 5.28
C PRO A 123 -14.19 9.03 6.12
N ALA A 124 -14.18 7.84 5.54
CA ALA A 124 -14.43 6.58 6.24
C ALA A 124 -13.19 6.04 7.02
N ASP A 125 -12.02 6.66 6.89
CA ASP A 125 -10.84 6.33 7.71
C ASP A 125 -11.07 6.76 9.17
N THR A 126 -11.74 5.92 9.95
CA THR A 126 -12.02 6.19 11.36
C THR A 126 -10.89 5.67 12.24
N GLY A 127 -9.83 6.45 12.39
CA GLY A 127 -8.73 6.18 13.33
C GLY A 127 -8.62 7.28 14.38
N PRO A 128 -8.26 6.97 15.64
CA PRO A 128 -8.08 8.00 16.68
C PRO A 128 -6.80 8.82 16.51
N PHE A 129 -5.97 8.50 15.51
CA PHE A 129 -4.63 9.07 15.33
C PHE A 129 -4.46 9.76 13.99
N ARG A 130 -3.76 10.90 14.02
CA ARG A 130 -3.19 11.52 12.82
C ARG A 130 -1.83 10.89 12.55
N LEU A 131 -1.75 10.13 11.46
CA LEU A 131 -0.53 9.42 11.08
C LEU A 131 0.41 10.33 10.27
N ILE A 132 1.65 10.47 10.74
CA ILE A 132 2.73 11.16 10.00
C ILE A 132 3.45 10.24 9.02
N GLY A 133 3.43 8.93 9.26
CA GLY A 133 4.01 7.89 8.39
C GLY A 133 2.94 6.92 7.92
N ARG A 134 3.04 6.49 6.66
CA ARG A 134 2.12 5.54 6.02
C ARG A 134 2.90 4.61 5.08
N HIS A 135 2.29 3.51 4.64
CA HIS A 135 2.92 2.53 3.74
C HIS A 135 1.86 1.92 2.81
N GLY A 136 2.18 0.91 2.01
CA GLY A 136 1.20 0.18 1.20
C GLY A 136 1.10 0.62 -0.26
N SER A 137 1.85 1.63 -0.69
CA SER A 137 2.07 1.91 -2.12
C SER A 137 3.34 1.22 -2.65
N LEU A 138 3.63 1.44 -3.93
CA LEU A 138 4.71 0.81 -4.70
C LEU A 138 6.02 1.59 -4.69
N THR A 139 6.20 2.55 -3.79
CA THR A 139 7.49 3.26 -3.73
C THR A 139 8.59 2.32 -3.20
N ALA A 140 9.84 2.55 -3.62
CA ALA A 140 10.97 1.76 -3.14
C ALA A 140 11.10 1.81 -1.61
N ALA A 141 10.75 2.93 -0.97
CA ALA A 141 10.77 3.07 0.49
C ALA A 141 9.70 2.23 1.21
N GLU A 142 8.64 1.83 0.52
CA GLU A 142 7.57 0.97 1.05
C GLU A 142 7.83 -0.50 0.71
N MET A 143 8.36 -0.79 -0.48
CA MET A 143 8.48 -2.17 -0.99
C MET A 143 9.83 -2.84 -0.66
N LEU A 144 10.93 -2.08 -0.56
CA LEU A 144 12.24 -2.66 -0.29
C LEU A 144 12.42 -2.83 1.22
N VAL A 145 12.50 -4.08 1.65
CA VAL A 145 12.68 -4.49 3.05
C VAL A 145 14.04 -5.16 3.26
N PRO A 146 14.62 -5.09 4.46
CA PRO A 146 15.85 -5.81 4.75
C PRO A 146 15.63 -7.32 4.67
N LEU A 147 16.67 -8.03 4.24
CA LEU A 147 16.83 -9.47 4.44
C LEU A 147 18.23 -9.67 5.05
N LEU A 148 18.27 -9.83 6.37
CA LEU A 148 19.51 -10.02 7.11
C LEU A 148 19.57 -11.45 7.63
N VAL A 149 20.76 -12.05 7.59
CA VAL A 149 20.98 -13.41 8.08
C VAL A 149 22.18 -13.41 9.02
N GLY A 150 21.98 -13.93 10.22
CA GLY A 150 23.01 -14.17 11.23
C GLY A 150 23.10 -15.66 11.57
N LEU A 151 24.27 -16.08 12.06
CA LEU A 151 24.49 -17.44 12.57
C LEU A 151 24.90 -17.34 14.04
N ALA A 152 24.13 -17.97 14.92
CA ALA A 152 24.47 -18.09 16.34
C ALA A 152 25.76 -18.91 16.48
N ARG A 153 26.71 -18.40 17.28
CA ARG A 153 28.06 -18.96 17.41
C ARG A 153 28.26 -19.60 18.77
#